data_AF-J9GLF4-F1
#
_entry.id   AF-J9GLF4-F1
#
_cell.length_a   1.000
_cell.length_b   1.000
_cell.length_c   1.000
_cell.angle_alpha   90.00
_cell.angle_beta   90.00
_cell.angle_gamma   90.00
#
_symmetry.space_group_name_H-M   'P 1'
#
loop_
_entity.id
_entity.type
_entity.pdbx_description
1 polymer ?
#
loop_
_entity_poly.entity_id
_entity_poly.type
_entity_poly.pdbx_seq_one_letter_code
_entity_poly.pdbx_strand_id
1 'polypeptide(L)' 'MKKKITYIAGDLFLASLVEGVNREVVVEAVHNVLALVPRISHTEPGNVKGFYQKLHQDLNKEVQTVADQLAQSTNA' A
#
# COMPACT_ATOMS: atom_id res chain seq x y z
N MET A 1 -9.15 -3.63 -9.53
CA MET A 1 -8.54 -3.59 -8.18
C MET A 1 -7.21 -4.33 -8.13
N LYS A 2 -7.16 -5.64 -8.41
CA LYS A 2 -5.95 -6.47 -8.26
C LYS A 2 -4.72 -5.91 -8.96
N LYS A 3 -4.82 -5.60 -10.27
CA LYS A 3 -3.73 -4.97 -11.04
C LYS A 3 -3.21 -3.68 -10.41
N LYS A 4 -4.12 -2.81 -9.94
CA LYS A 4 -3.76 -1.53 -9.30
C LYS A 4 -2.93 -1.74 -8.04
N ILE A 5 -3.36 -2.66 -7.16
CA ILE A 5 -2.64 -3.01 -5.93
C ILE A 5 -1.26 -3.58 -6.25
N THR A 6 -1.16 -4.47 -7.25
CA THR A 6 0.13 -5.05 -7.66
C THR A 6 1.07 -4.00 -8.25
N TYR A 7 0.57 -3.05 -9.05
CA TYR A 7 1.40 -1.95 -9.57
C TYR A 7 1.91 -1.04 -8.44
N ILE A 8 1.04 -0.66 -7.51
CA ILE A 8 1.43 0.14 -6.34
C ILE A 8 2.49 -0.58 -5.51
N ALA A 9 2.33 -1.88 -5.26
CA ALA A 9 3.34 -2.66 -4.55
C ALA A 9 4.70 -2.67 -5.28
N GLY A 10 4.70 -2.70 -6.62
CA GLY A 10 5.90 -2.58 -7.44
C GLY A 10 6.56 -1.21 -7.31
N ASP A 11 5.79 -0.13 -7.38
CA ASP A 11 6.29 1.24 -7.23
C ASP A 11 6.87 1.47 -5.82
N LEU A 12 6.18 0.98 -4.78
CA LEU A 12 6.67 1.02 -3.39
C LEU A 12 7.96 0.21 -3.23
N PHE A 13 8.06 -0.96 -3.86
CA PHE A 13 9.29 -1.74 -3.84
C PHE A 13 10.46 -0.97 -4.47
N LEU A 14 10.24 -0.28 -5.59
CA LEU A 14 11.27 0.57 -6.19
C LEU A 14 11.65 1.75 -5.28
N ALA A 15 10.67 2.35 -4.59
CA ALA A 15 10.94 3.41 -3.62
C ALA A 15 11.85 2.93 -2.46
N SER A 16 11.79 1.65 -2.08
CA SER A 16 12.69 1.08 -1.06
C SER A 16 14.16 1.03 -1.48
N LEU A 17 14.44 1.12 -2.79
CA LEU A 17 15.80 1.11 -3.32
C LEU A 17 16.44 2.50 -3.36
N VAL A 18 15.65 3.56 -3.15
CA VAL A 18 16.13 4.94 -3.11
C VAL A 18 16.98 5.16 -1.85
N GLU A 19 18.14 5.78 -1.99
CA GLU A 19 19.01 6.13 -0.87
C GLU A 19 18.35 7.17 0.05
N GLY A 20 18.57 7.06 1.36
CA GLY A 20 17.95 7.93 2.36
C GLY A 20 16.55 7.51 2.82
N VAL A 21 15.94 6.51 2.19
CA VAL A 21 14.60 6.00 2.57
C VAL A 21 14.70 4.92 3.64
N ASN A 22 13.82 4.96 4.64
CA ASN A 22 13.71 3.89 5.63
C ASN A 22 13.12 2.63 4.99
N ARG A 23 14.00 1.69 4.64
CA ARG A 23 13.64 0.45 3.93
C ARG A 23 12.68 -0.44 4.70
N GLU A 24 12.77 -0.49 6.02
CA GLU A 24 11.91 -1.33 6.85
C GLU A 24 10.45 -0.91 6.72
N VAL A 25 10.19 0.40 6.82
CA VAL A 25 8.84 0.99 6.68
C VAL A 25 8.28 0.74 5.29
N VAL A 26 9.09 0.89 4.24
CA VAL A 26 8.63 0.65 2.87
C VAL A 26 8.37 -0.82 2.59
N VAL A 27 9.23 -1.72 3.08
CA VAL A 27 9.04 -3.18 2.95
C VAL A 27 7.79 -3.65 3.70
N GLU A 28 7.51 -3.08 4.87
CA GLU A 28 6.28 -3.33 5.62
C GLU A 28 5.05 -2.87 4.82
N ALA A 29 5.08 -1.66 4.27
CA ALA A 29 4.00 -1.14 3.42
C ALA A 29 3.78 -1.99 2.16
N VAL A 30 4.84 -2.47 1.50
CA VAL A 30 4.75 -3.40 0.36
C VAL A 30 4.04 -4.69 0.77
N HIS A 31 4.42 -5.29 1.91
CA HIS A 31 3.75 -6.48 2.43
C HIS A 31 2.28 -6.23 2.72
N ASN A 32 1.94 -5.12 3.39
CA ASN A 32 0.57 -4.76 3.74
C ASN A 32 -0.30 -4.55 2.48
N VAL A 33 0.23 -3.85 1.48
CA VAL A 33 -0.46 -3.65 0.18
C VAL A 33 -0.66 -4.98 -0.54
N LEU A 34 0.33 -5.87 -0.58
CA LEU A 34 0.18 -7.19 -1.19
C LEU A 34 -0.83 -8.07 -0.44
N ALA A 35 -0.92 -7.96 0.89
CA ALA A 35 -1.91 -8.66 1.69
C ALA A 35 -3.37 -8.25 1.37
N LEU A 36 -3.58 -7.11 0.71
CA LEU A 36 -4.90 -6.70 0.20
C LEU A 36 -5.36 -7.50 -1.03
N VAL A 37 -4.44 -8.11 -1.79
CA VAL A 37 -4.76 -8.87 -3.01
C VAL A 37 -5.70 -10.05 -2.75
N PRO A 38 -5.43 -10.97 -1.81
CA PRO A 38 -6.34 -12.09 -1.53
C PRO A 38 -7.69 -11.63 -0.96
N ARG A 39 -7.75 -10.46 -0.30
CA ARG A 39 -8.99 -9.91 0.25
C ARG A 39 -10.00 -9.53 -0.86
N ILE A 40 -9.55 -9.17 -2.06
CA ILE A 40 -10.41 -8.75 -3.18
C ILE A 40 -11.48 -9.81 -3.50
N SER A 41 -11.13 -11.09 -3.40
CA SER A 41 -12.04 -12.20 -3.74
C SER A 41 -12.98 -12.60 -2.61
N HIS A 42 -12.79 -12.06 -1.40
CA HIS A 42 -13.53 -12.42 -0.19
C HIS A 42 -14.33 -11.22 0.33
N THR A 43 -15.29 -10.76 -0.46
CA THR A 43 -16.15 -9.64 -0.08
C THR A 43 -17.19 -10.08 0.95
N GLU A 44 -17.56 -9.18 1.88
CA GLU A 44 -18.60 -9.44 2.87
C GLU A 44 -19.97 -9.67 2.20
N PRO A 45 -20.63 -10.83 2.42
CA PRO A 45 -21.98 -11.07 1.94
C PRO A 45 -22.93 -9.98 2.47
N GLY A 46 -23.69 -9.35 1.58
CA GLY A 46 -24.61 -8.26 1.94
C GLY A 46 -23.97 -6.85 2.04
N ASN A 47 -22.64 -6.71 1.95
CA ASN A 47 -21.96 -5.41 2.05
C ASN A 47 -20.78 -5.23 1.06
N VAL A 48 -20.97 -5.64 -0.20
CA VAL A 48 -19.91 -5.60 -1.23
C VAL A 48 -19.39 -4.16 -1.47
N LYS A 49 -20.27 -3.17 -1.48
CA LYS A 49 -19.88 -1.76 -1.72
C LYS A 49 -19.03 -1.20 -0.58
N GLY A 50 -19.46 -1.40 0.67
CA GLY A 50 -18.72 -0.95 1.85
C GLY A 50 -17.37 -1.66 1.98
N PHE A 51 -17.32 -2.95 1.63
CA PHE A 51 -16.08 -3.71 1.58
C PHE A 51 -15.03 -3.05 0.66
N TYR A 52 -15.39 -2.70 -0.57
CA TYR A 52 -14.45 -2.07 -1.49
C TYR A 52 -14.08 -0.64 -1.08
N GLN A 53 -14.97 0.11 -0.43
CA GLN A 53 -14.64 1.42 0.13
C GLN A 53 -13.58 1.30 1.24
N LYS A 54 -13.75 0.34 2.16
CA LYS A 54 -12.77 0.04 3.21
C LYS A 54 -11.44 -0.43 2.61
N LEU A 55 -11.48 -1.32 1.62
CA LEU A 55 -10.27 -1.79 0.92
C LEU A 55 -9.49 -0.63 0.27
N HIS A 56 -10.18 0.38 -0.25
CA HIS A 56 -9.56 1.60 -0.76
C HIS A 56 -8.97 2.49 0.33
N GLN A 57 -9.64 2.62 1.47
CA GLN A 57 -9.11 3.35 2.62
C GLN A 57 -7.84 2.68 3.16
N ASP A 58 -7.86 1.36 3.33
CA ASP A 58 -6.70 0.56 3.74
C ASP A 58 -5.53 0.79 2.77
N LEU A 59 -5.77 0.68 1.46
CA LEU A 59 -4.75 0.92 0.44
C LEU A 59 -4.17 2.34 0.49
N ASN A 60 -5.03 3.36 0.61
CA ASN A 60 -4.59 4.75 0.65
C ASN A 60 -3.75 5.04 1.90
N LYS A 61 -4.08 4.41 3.04
CA LYS A 61 -3.33 4.57 4.28
C LYS A 61 -1.89 4.08 4.13
N GLU A 62 -1.69 2.88 3.58
CA GLU A 62 -0.35 2.32 3.37
C GLU A 62 0.48 3.18 2.40
N VAL A 63 -0.14 3.69 1.34
CA VAL A 63 0.52 4.60 0.39
C VAL A 63 0.91 5.92 1.05
N GLN A 64 0.04 6.48 1.88
CA GLN A 64 0.32 7.73 2.60
C GLN A 64 1.48 7.56 3.57
N THR A 65 1.55 6.45 4.30
CA THR A 65 2.66 6.14 5.20
C THR A 65 4.01 6.17 4.48
N VAL A 66 4.09 5.63 3.26
CA VAL A 66 5.34 5.68 2.48
C VAL A 66 5.62 7.08 1.95
N ALA A 67 4.58 7.81 1.51
CA ALA A 67 4.75 9.19 1.05
C ALA A 67 5.30 10.10 2.17
N ASP A 68 4.79 9.96 3.40
CA ASP A 68 5.28 10.70 4.57
C ASP A 68 6.74 10.38 4.87
N GLN A 69 7.14 9.11 4.71
CA GLN A 69 8.52 8.68 4.93
C GLN A 69 9.49 9.19 3.86
N LEU A 70 9.06 9.17 2.60
CA LEU A 70 9.82 9.78 1.51
C LEU A 70 9.99 11.28 1.71
N ALA A 71 8.95 11.98 2.16
CA ALA A 71 9.01 13.42 2.44
C ALA A 71 9.98 13.75 3.59
N GLN A 72 10.03 12.92 4.63
CA GLN A 72 11.00 13.08 5.72
C GLN A 72 12.45 12.87 5.25
N SER A 73 12.68 11.90 4.35
CA SER A 73 14.01 11.61 3.80
C SER A 73 14.58 12.74 2.92
N THR A 74 13.73 13.53 2.24
CA THR A 74 14.16 14.66 1.39
C THR A 74 14.56 15.93 2.15
N ASN A 75 14.33 16.00 3.47
CA ASN A 75 14.67 17.18 4.29
C ASN A 75 15.99 17.03 5.07
N ALA A 76 16.84 16.07 4.69
CA ALA A 76 18.14 15.81 5.31
C ALA A 76 19.30 16.24 4.39
#